data_AF-A0A8X6TJW1-F1
#
_entry.id   AF-A0A8X6TJW1-F1
#
_cell.length_a   1.000
_cell.length_b   1.000
_cell.length_c   1.000
_cell.angle_alpha   90.00
_cell.angle_beta   90.00
_cell.angle_gamma   90.00
#
_symmetry.space_group_name_H-M   'P 1'
#
loop_
_entity.id
_entity.type
_entity.pdbx_description
1 polymer ?
#
loop_
_entity_poly.entity_id
_entity_poly.type
_entity_poly.pdbx_seq_one_letter_code
_entity_poly.pdbx_strand_id
1 'polypeptide(L)'
;MLNITSYEIFEKGKFGQTELTFLGFKVTAEELKPPSIKVDAIKKFPEPKSFSNLRRILGTVNFYHRFIPNCVKLQQPLTALLRGIKKNSRKQIIWTEEAKRAFQALRDALCQATNFTHPSKNAEISLTTDASHTAIGAVLHQIVKNEKQP
;
A
#
# COMPACT_ATOMS: atom_id res chain seq x y z
N MET A 1 -6.16 15.25 -42.12
CA MET A 1 -7.02 15.03 -40.92
C MET A 1 -6.17 14.49 -39.78
N LEU A 2 -5.61 15.36 -38.94
CA LEU A 2 -4.86 15.00 -37.71
C LEU A 2 -5.46 15.76 -36.53
N ASN A 3 -6.76 15.59 -36.22
CA ASN A 3 -7.43 16.62 -35.40
C ASN A 3 -8.39 16.15 -34.31
N ILE A 4 -8.33 14.90 -33.86
CA ILE A 4 -9.11 14.50 -32.67
C ILE A 4 -8.24 13.69 -31.69
N THR A 5 -7.53 12.67 -32.15
CA THR A 5 -6.69 11.81 -31.29
C THR A 5 -5.47 12.52 -30.71
N SER A 6 -4.87 13.46 -31.46
CA SER A 6 -3.72 14.26 -31.01
C SER A 6 -4.11 15.23 -29.89
N TYR A 7 -5.29 15.84 -29.97
CA TYR A 7 -5.73 16.88 -29.02
C TYR A 7 -6.04 16.30 -27.62
N GLU A 8 -6.66 15.12 -27.53
CA GLU A 8 -6.97 14.46 -26.25
C GLU A 8 -5.72 14.01 -25.48
N ILE A 9 -4.64 13.64 -26.19
CA ILE A 9 -3.36 13.25 -25.56
C ILE A 9 -2.70 14.47 -24.92
N PHE A 10 -2.83 15.67 -25.50
CA PHE A 10 -2.26 16.89 -24.93
C PHE A 10 -3.04 17.43 -23.74
N GLU A 11 -4.36 17.30 -23.70
CA GLU A 11 -5.15 17.75 -22.53
C GLU A 11 -4.94 16.89 -21.28
N LYS A 12 -4.80 15.57 -21.45
CA LYS A 12 -4.61 14.63 -20.32
C LYS A 12 -3.12 14.35 -20.04
N GLY A 13 -2.25 14.64 -21.00
CA GLY A 13 -0.83 14.40 -20.94
C GLY A 13 -0.13 15.42 -20.05
N LYS A 14 0.61 14.93 -19.06
CA LYS A 14 1.49 15.74 -18.22
C LYS A 14 2.92 15.56 -18.69
N PHE A 15 3.48 16.57 -19.35
CA PHE A 15 4.83 16.54 -19.92
C PHE A 15 5.80 17.43 -19.14
N GLY A 16 7.08 17.07 -19.13
CA GLY A 16 8.15 17.86 -18.49
C GLY A 16 8.00 18.06 -16.98
N GLN A 17 7.24 17.21 -16.30
CA GLN A 17 6.98 17.35 -14.86
C GLN A 17 8.10 16.69 -14.05
N THR A 18 8.52 17.35 -12.97
CA THR A 18 9.43 16.78 -11.95
C THR A 18 8.72 15.80 -11.02
N GLU A 19 7.39 15.91 -10.92
CA GLU A 19 6.53 14.99 -10.16
C GLU A 19 5.24 14.67 -10.91
N LEU A 20 4.79 13.41 -10.83
CA LEU A 20 3.57 12.95 -11.50
C LEU A 20 2.79 11.98 -10.61
N THR A 21 1.47 12.12 -10.56
CA THR A 21 0.62 11.06 -10.01
C THR A 21 0.30 10.06 -11.11
N PHE A 22 0.77 8.82 -10.98
CA PHE A 22 0.58 7.74 -11.95
C PHE A 22 0.29 6.42 -11.25
N LEU A 23 -0.72 5.67 -11.72
CA LEU A 23 -1.14 4.38 -11.17
C LEU A 23 -1.35 4.37 -9.63
N GLY A 24 -1.81 5.49 -9.05
CA GLY A 24 -2.03 5.59 -7.61
C GLY A 24 -0.77 5.86 -6.78
N PHE A 25 0.34 6.22 -7.41
CA PHE A 25 1.58 6.67 -6.77
C PHE A 25 1.93 8.08 -7.21
N LYS A 26 2.60 8.83 -6.34
CA LYS A 26 3.36 10.02 -6.69
C LYS A 26 4.78 9.57 -7.07
N VAL A 27 5.15 9.83 -8.31
CA VAL A 27 6.43 9.46 -8.92
C VAL A 27 7.28 10.72 -9.02
N THR A 28 8.49 10.69 -8.47
CA THR A 28 9.55 11.69 -8.70
C THR A 28 10.74 11.02 -9.39
N ALA A 29 11.78 11.78 -9.69
CA ALA A 29 13.00 11.23 -10.28
C ALA A 29 13.73 10.24 -9.34
N GLU A 30 13.56 10.39 -8.03
CA GLU A 30 14.26 9.63 -7.00
C GLU A 30 13.37 8.58 -6.32
N GLU A 31 12.07 8.88 -6.16
CA GLU A 31 11.22 8.13 -5.24
C GLU A 31 9.81 7.85 -5.79
N LEU A 32 9.21 6.78 -5.25
CA LEU A 32 7.80 6.44 -5.37
C LEU A 32 7.14 6.58 -3.99
N LYS A 33 6.01 7.31 -3.95
CA LYS A 33 5.27 7.54 -2.70
C LYS A 33 3.77 7.31 -2.89
N PRO A 34 3.04 6.87 -1.85
CA PRO A 34 1.60 7.03 -1.83
C PRO A 34 1.23 8.52 -1.94
N PRO A 35 0.24 8.91 -2.76
CA PRO A 35 -0.16 10.31 -2.87
C PRO A 35 -0.84 10.77 -1.57
N SER A 36 -0.57 12.01 -1.14
CA SER A 36 -1.06 12.59 0.13
C SER A 36 -2.57 12.46 0.29
N ILE A 37 -3.34 12.66 -0.78
CA ILE A 37 -4.80 12.51 -0.81
C ILE A 37 -5.23 11.10 -0.37
N LYS A 38 -4.49 10.06 -0.76
CA LYS A 38 -4.80 8.67 -0.37
C LYS A 38 -4.40 8.44 1.09
N VAL A 39 -3.26 8.98 1.52
CA VAL A 39 -2.83 8.91 2.92
C VAL A 39 -3.85 9.58 3.85
N ASP A 40 -4.35 10.75 3.49
CA ASP A 40 -5.35 11.48 4.28
C ASP A 40 -6.71 10.77 4.29
N ALA A 41 -7.10 10.16 3.18
CA ALA A 41 -8.31 9.32 3.14
C ALA A 41 -8.18 8.11 4.07
N ILE A 42 -6.98 7.50 4.15
CA ILE A 42 -6.69 6.38 5.06
C ILE A 42 -6.69 6.84 6.52
N LYS A 43 -6.08 8.00 6.83
CA LYS A 43 -6.15 8.63 8.16
C LYS A 43 -7.57 8.79 8.64
N LYS A 44 -8.51 9.07 7.74
CA LYS A 44 -9.92 9.30 8.08
C LYS A 44 -10.79 8.06 7.95
N PHE A 45 -10.22 6.87 7.73
CA PHE A 45 -11.05 5.67 7.65
C PHE A 45 -11.77 5.42 8.98
N PRO A 46 -13.12 5.40 8.97
CA PRO A 46 -13.86 4.98 10.14
C PRO A 46 -13.65 3.49 10.36
N GLU A 47 -13.80 3.05 11.60
CA GLU A 47 -13.85 1.62 11.91
C GLU A 47 -14.96 0.95 11.07
N PRO A 48 -14.63 -0.09 10.28
CA PRO A 48 -15.60 -0.67 9.36
C PRO A 48 -16.73 -1.35 10.12
N LYS A 49 -17.96 -0.92 9.84
CA LYS A 49 -19.20 -1.49 10.41
C LYS A 49 -19.69 -2.75 9.68
N SER A 50 -19.12 -3.04 8.51
CA SER A 50 -19.51 -4.19 7.68
C SER A 50 -18.29 -4.93 7.14
N PHE A 51 -18.42 -6.24 6.94
CA PHE A 51 -17.37 -7.06 6.37
C PHE A 51 -17.01 -6.69 4.91
N SER A 52 -17.92 -6.04 4.18
CA SER A 52 -17.63 -5.48 2.86
C SER A 52 -16.65 -4.30 2.97
N ASN A 53 -16.91 -3.39 3.93
CA ASN A 53 -16.03 -2.26 4.19
C ASN A 53 -14.66 -2.72 4.70
N LEU A 54 -14.62 -3.73 5.57
CA LEU A 54 -13.36 -4.31 6.05
C LEU A 54 -12.52 -4.89 4.90
N ARG A 55 -13.13 -5.64 3.99
CA ARG A 55 -12.44 -6.15 2.77
C ARG A 55 -11.93 -5.03 1.87
N ARG A 56 -12.71 -3.96 1.68
CA ARG A 56 -12.30 -2.80 0.88
C ARG A 56 -11.07 -2.12 1.47
N ILE A 57 -11.04 -1.96 2.80
CA ILE A 57 -9.89 -1.38 3.49
C ILE A 57 -8.67 -2.29 3.36
N LEU A 58 -8.80 -3.60 3.63
CA LEU A 58 -7.69 -4.55 3.49
C LEU A 58 -7.19 -4.65 2.04
N GLY A 59 -8.06 -4.52 1.04
CA GLY A 59 -7.65 -4.43 -0.36
C GLY A 59 -6.81 -3.17 -0.65
N THR A 60 -7.17 -2.04 -0.05
CA THR A 60 -6.40 -0.79 -0.14
C THR A 60 -5.04 -0.95 0.54
N VAL A 61 -5.01 -1.56 1.72
CA VAL A 61 -3.78 -1.85 2.46
C VAL A 61 -2.87 -2.75 1.63
N ASN A 62 -3.40 -3.83 1.04
CA ASN A 62 -2.63 -4.73 0.20
C ASN A 62 -2.04 -4.04 -1.03
N PHE A 63 -2.70 -3.04 -1.60
CA PHE A 63 -2.12 -2.25 -2.68
C PHE A 63 -0.85 -1.48 -2.25
N TYR A 64 -0.82 -1.00 -1.00
CA TYR A 64 0.30 -0.25 -0.41
C TYR A 64 1.18 -1.08 0.54
N HIS A 65 1.01 -2.40 0.65
CA HIS A 65 1.67 -3.20 1.67
C HIS A 65 3.20 -3.11 1.62
N ARG A 66 3.77 -2.89 0.43
CA ARG A 66 5.21 -2.72 0.22
C ARG A 66 5.78 -1.57 1.06
N PHE A 67 5.00 -0.50 1.30
CA PHE A 67 5.41 0.68 2.07
C PHE A 67 5.21 0.53 3.58
N ILE A 68 4.70 -0.63 4.04
CA ILE A 68 4.31 -0.88 5.43
C ILE A 68 5.17 -2.02 5.99
N PRO A 69 6.12 -1.73 6.89
CA PRO A 69 6.88 -2.77 7.57
C PRO A 69 5.95 -3.74 8.31
N ASN A 70 6.21 -5.05 8.21
CA ASN A 70 5.43 -6.09 8.88
C ASN A 70 3.92 -6.04 8.60
N CYS A 71 3.49 -5.56 7.42
CA CYS A 71 2.09 -5.38 7.08
C CYS A 71 1.23 -6.64 7.30
N VAL A 72 1.78 -7.83 6.99
CA VAL A 72 1.08 -9.11 7.16
C VAL A 72 0.71 -9.35 8.63
N LYS A 73 1.63 -9.08 9.57
CA LYS A 73 1.39 -9.23 11.02
C LYS A 73 0.30 -8.27 11.49
N LEU A 74 0.29 -7.03 11.00
CA LEU A 74 -0.76 -6.05 11.31
C LEU A 74 -2.13 -6.44 10.73
N GLN A 75 -2.16 -7.08 9.55
CA GLN A 75 -3.40 -7.51 8.92
C GLN A 75 -3.97 -8.82 9.49
N GLN A 76 -3.17 -9.62 10.21
CA GLN A 76 -3.57 -10.94 10.68
C GLN A 76 -4.83 -10.92 11.57
N PRO A 77 -4.96 -10.04 12.59
CA PRO A 77 -6.18 -9.99 13.41
C PRO A 77 -7.42 -9.56 12.61
N LEU A 78 -7.24 -8.71 11.60
CA LEU A 78 -8.32 -8.21 10.74
C LEU A 78 -8.77 -9.26 9.72
N THR A 79 -7.84 -10.03 9.16
CA THR A 79 -8.15 -11.14 8.25
C THR A 79 -8.79 -12.31 9.01
N ALA A 80 -8.46 -12.51 10.28
CA ALA A 80 -9.15 -13.48 11.14
C ALA A 80 -10.65 -13.18 11.28
N LEU A 81 -11.04 -11.89 11.40
CA LEU A 81 -12.45 -11.48 11.42
C LEU A 81 -13.21 -11.86 10.14
N LEU A 82 -12.52 -12.01 9.01
CA LEU A 82 -13.12 -12.37 7.73
C LEU A 82 -13.28 -13.89 7.51
N ARG A 83 -12.66 -14.72 8.34
CA ARG A 83 -12.70 -16.19 8.20
C ARG A 83 -14.14 -16.70 8.33
N GLY A 84 -14.56 -17.54 7.39
CA GLY A 84 -15.92 -18.11 7.37
C GLY A 84 -17.05 -17.10 7.03
N ILE A 85 -16.73 -15.84 6.73
CA ILE A 85 -17.72 -14.82 6.38
C ILE A 85 -18.01 -14.85 4.88
N LYS A 86 -19.26 -15.15 4.48
CA LYS A 86 -19.72 -15.05 3.09
C LYS A 86 -19.74 -13.60 2.59
N LYS A 87 -19.56 -13.39 1.28
CA LYS A 87 -19.49 -12.05 0.64
C LYS A 87 -20.70 -11.15 0.95
N ASN A 88 -21.90 -11.73 1.01
CA ASN A 88 -23.16 -11.02 1.28
C ASN A 88 -23.67 -11.25 2.71
N SER A 89 -22.78 -11.56 3.64
CA SER A 89 -23.17 -11.76 5.04
C SER A 89 -23.72 -10.47 5.65
N ARG A 90 -24.86 -10.58 6.33
CA ARG A 90 -25.45 -9.49 7.14
C ARG A 90 -24.95 -9.51 8.59
N LYS A 91 -24.03 -10.42 8.94
CA LYS A 91 -23.44 -10.47 10.27
C LYS A 91 -22.70 -9.16 10.56
N GLN A 92 -22.77 -8.73 11.81
CA GLN A 92 -21.99 -7.60 12.29
C GLN A 92 -20.57 -8.06 12.65
N ILE A 93 -19.61 -7.13 12.56
CA ILE A 93 -18.24 -7.39 13.00
C ILE A 93 -18.20 -7.33 14.52
N ILE A 94 -17.72 -8.40 15.14
CA ILE A 94 -17.42 -8.42 16.58
C ILE A 94 -15.96 -8.02 16.71
N TRP A 95 -15.71 -6.78 17.11
CA TRP A 95 -14.36 -6.26 17.29
C TRP A 95 -13.74 -6.75 18.60
N THR A 96 -12.65 -7.50 18.49
CA THR A 96 -11.79 -7.80 19.63
C THR A 96 -10.83 -6.64 19.89
N GLU A 97 -10.34 -6.51 21.12
CA GLU A 97 -9.33 -5.50 21.46
C GLU A 97 -8.03 -5.67 20.69
N GLU A 98 -7.69 -6.90 20.29
CA GLU A 98 -6.59 -7.17 19.37
C GLU A 98 -6.86 -6.59 17.97
N ALA A 99 -8.05 -6.83 17.40
CA ALA A 99 -8.41 -6.34 16.08
C ALA A 99 -8.50 -4.81 16.03
N LYS A 100 -9.00 -4.15 17.09
CA LYS A 100 -9.01 -2.69 17.18
C LYS A 100 -7.60 -2.11 17.19
N ARG A 101 -6.70 -2.68 18.02
CA ARG A 101 -5.29 -2.28 18.06
C ARG A 101 -4.61 -2.48 16.72
N ALA A 102 -4.85 -3.62 16.07
CA ALA A 102 -4.32 -3.91 14.74
C ALA A 102 -4.83 -2.92 13.68
N PHE A 103 -6.13 -2.56 13.71
CA PHE A 103 -6.70 -1.57 12.81
C PHE A 103 -6.07 -0.19 12.98
N GLN A 104 -5.87 0.24 14.23
CA GLN A 104 -5.23 1.51 14.54
C GLN A 104 -3.76 1.53 14.09
N ALA A 105 -2.99 0.51 14.45
CA ALA A 105 -1.60 0.37 14.04
C ALA A 105 -1.44 0.32 12.51
N LEU A 106 -2.37 -0.33 11.80
CA LEU A 106 -2.35 -0.38 10.34
C LEU A 106 -2.61 0.99 9.71
N ARG A 107 -3.52 1.78 10.28
CA ARG A 107 -3.76 3.17 9.84
C ARG A 107 -2.51 4.00 10.06
N ASP A 108 -1.91 3.92 11.24
CA ASP A 108 -0.71 4.71 11.59
C ASP A 108 0.47 4.34 10.68
N ALA A 109 0.69 3.04 10.44
CA ALA A 109 1.75 2.57 9.55
C ALA A 109 1.54 2.98 8.09
N LEU A 110 0.29 3.06 7.61
CA LEU A 110 -0.02 3.63 6.29
C LEU A 110 0.24 5.14 6.21
N CYS A 111 0.12 5.85 7.34
CA CYS A 111 0.44 7.27 7.42
C CYS A 111 1.94 7.54 7.45
N GLN A 112 2.68 6.63 8.05
CA GLN A 112 4.14 6.63 8.13
C GLN A 112 4.79 5.88 6.97
N ALA A 113 4.01 5.47 5.97
CA ALA A 113 4.47 4.70 4.83
C ALA A 113 5.72 5.34 4.23
N THR A 114 6.81 4.57 4.20
CA THR A 114 8.14 5.03 3.78
C THR A 114 8.18 5.24 2.26
N ASN A 115 9.22 5.90 1.74
CA ASN A 115 9.39 6.05 0.29
C ASN A 115 10.02 4.78 -0.29
N PHE A 116 9.72 4.43 -1.54
CA PHE A 116 10.53 3.48 -2.31
C PHE A 116 11.50 4.23 -3.20
N THR A 117 12.75 3.78 -3.19
CA THR A 117 13.75 4.24 -4.15
C THR A 117 13.58 3.52 -5.47
N HIS A 118 13.86 4.19 -6.59
CA HIS A 118 13.87 3.51 -7.88
C HIS A 118 15.00 2.46 -7.92
N PRO A 119 14.80 1.29 -8.55
CA PRO A 119 15.87 0.33 -8.77
C PRO A 119 17.01 0.97 -9.59
N SER A 120 18.22 0.92 -9.05
CA SER A 120 19.43 1.33 -9.76
C SER A 120 19.87 0.20 -10.71
N LYS A 121 20.09 0.53 -11.99
CA LYS A 121 20.35 -0.44 -13.07
C LYS A 121 21.52 -1.40 -12.80
N ASN A 122 22.52 -0.97 -12.03
CA ASN A 122 23.75 -1.71 -11.79
C ASN A 122 24.02 -1.96 -10.30
N ALA A 123 23.03 -1.75 -9.43
CA ALA A 123 23.20 -2.03 -8.01
C ALA A 123 23.10 -3.53 -7.75
N GLU A 124 23.94 -4.02 -6.84
CA GLU A 124 23.78 -5.36 -6.29
C GLU A 124 22.44 -5.45 -5.57
N ILE A 125 21.67 -6.50 -5.84
CA ILE A 125 20.39 -6.75 -5.19
C ILE A 125 20.53 -7.83 -4.11
N SER A 126 19.91 -7.61 -2.96
CA SER A 126 19.90 -8.53 -1.83
C SER A 126 18.47 -8.81 -1.41
N LEU A 127 18.03 -10.07 -1.53
CA LEU A 127 16.74 -10.51 -1.04
C LEU A 127 16.89 -11.06 0.38
N THR A 128 16.24 -10.42 1.34
CA THR A 128 16.14 -10.93 2.71
C THR A 128 14.77 -11.56 2.89
N THR A 129 14.73 -12.82 3.30
CA THR A 129 13.48 -13.58 3.48
C THR A 129 13.36 -14.11 4.90
N ASP A 130 12.16 -14.13 5.44
CA ASP A 130 11.83 -14.70 6.74
C ASP A 130 10.53 -15.50 6.64
N ALA A 131 10.44 -16.61 7.36
CA ALA A 131 9.27 -17.47 7.33
C ALA A 131 8.94 -18.01 8.73
N SER A 132 7.64 -18.12 9.00
CA SER A 132 7.07 -18.67 10.22
C SER A 132 5.95 -19.64 9.87
N HIS A 133 5.41 -20.33 10.87
CA HIS A 133 4.29 -21.25 10.66
C HIS A 133 3.03 -20.57 10.11
N THR A 134 2.90 -19.24 10.27
CA THR A 134 1.70 -18.48 9.91
C THR A 134 1.89 -17.47 8.79
N ALA A 135 3.13 -17.12 8.43
CA ALA A 135 3.42 -16.08 7.46
C ALA A 135 4.81 -16.22 6.82
N ILE A 136 4.93 -15.73 5.59
CA ILE A 136 6.18 -15.57 4.85
C ILE A 136 6.37 -14.07 4.56
N GLY A 137 7.59 -13.58 4.70
CA GLY A 137 7.97 -12.21 4.37
C GLY A 137 9.25 -12.17 3.55
N ALA A 138 9.35 -11.17 2.69
CA ALA A 138 10.57 -10.88 1.96
C ALA A 138 10.73 -9.38 1.77
N VAL A 139 11.98 -8.91 1.79
CA VAL A 139 12.35 -7.54 1.48
C VAL A 139 13.48 -7.59 0.46
N LEU A 140 13.21 -7.04 -0.73
CA LEU A 140 14.23 -6.80 -1.74
C LEU A 140 14.97 -5.52 -1.38
N HIS A 141 16.30 -5.56 -1.39
CA HIS A 141 17.14 -4.40 -1.18
C HIS A 141 18.09 -4.24 -2.37
N GLN A 142 18.60 -3.04 -2.55
CA GLN A 142 19.70 -2.72 -3.44
C GLN A 142 20.83 -2.07 -2.65
N ILE A 143 22.08 -2.36 -3.04
CA ILE A 143 23.28 -1.77 -2.45
C ILE A 143 23.74 -0.63 -3.36
N VAL A 144 23.57 0.61 -2.89
CA VAL A 144 23.98 1.82 -3.61
C VAL A 144 24.96 2.58 -2.72
N LYS A 145 26.16 2.86 -3.23
CA LYS A 145 27.25 3.53 -2.47
C LYS A 145 27.58 2.83 -1.13
N ASN A 146 27.58 1.49 -1.11
CA ASN A 146 27.74 0.65 0.09
C ASN A 146 26.65 0.79 1.16
N GLU A 147 25.53 1.45 0.85
CA GLU A 147 24.36 1.51 1.73
C GLU A 147 23.25 0.60 1.21
N LYS A 148 22.62 -0.13 2.14
CA LYS A 148 21.50 -1.03 1.85
C LYS A 148 20.19 -0.24 1.92
N GLN A 149 19.49 -0.13 0.79
CA GLN A 149 18.19 0.54 0.73
C GLN A 149 17.13 -0.38 0.12
N PRO A 150 15.88 -0.32 0.60
CA PRO A 150 14.75 -1.08 0.04
C PRO A 150 14.25 -0.52 -1.31
#